data_AF-A0A3P6BSG3-F1
#
_entry.id   AF-A0A3P6BSG3-F1
#
_cell.length_a   1.000
_cell.length_b   1.000
_cell.length_c   1.000
_cell.angle_alpha   90.00
_cell.angle_beta   90.00
_cell.angle_gamma   90.00
#
_symmetry.space_group_name_H-M   'P 1'
#
loop_
_entity.id
_entity.type
_entity.pdbx_description
1 polymer ?
#
loop_
_entity_poly.entity_id
_entity_poly.type
_entity_poly.pdbx_seq_one_letter_code
_entity_poly.pdbx_strand_id
1 'polypeptide(L)' 'DQEIERSATIAPSLTKAIIESRISIVILSQKYASSGWCLDELVEILECKRAMGHKVIVRPDPGL' A
#
# COMPACT_ATOMS: atom_id res chain seq x y z
N ASP A 1 -11.03 -13.02 -4.60
CA ASP A 1 -10.92 -11.55 -4.49
C ASP A 1 -11.50 -11.09 -3.16
N GLN A 2 -10.65 -10.74 -2.19
CA GLN A 2 -11.13 -9.99 -1.03
C GLN A 2 -11.35 -8.55 -1.51
N GLU A 3 -12.61 -8.21 -1.75
CA GLU A 3 -13.06 -6.86 -2.11
C GLU A 3 -12.75 -5.89 -0.97
N ILE A 4 -11.53 -5.34 -0.98
CA ILE A 4 -11.31 -3.98 -0.47
C ILE A 4 -11.97 -3.10 -1.53
N GLU A 5 -13.08 -2.46 -1.17
CA GLU A 5 -13.84 -1.55 -2.02
C GLU A 5 -12.90 -0.62 -2.78
N ARG A 6 -12.75 -0.88 -4.09
CA ARG A 6 -11.95 -0.09 -5.01
C ARG A 6 -12.68 1.20 -5.33
N SER A 7 -12.74 2.11 -4.36
CA SER A 7 -13.18 3.48 -4.62
C SER A 7 -12.00 4.24 -5.22
N ALA A 8 -12.18 4.69 -6.46
CA ALA A 8 -11.26 5.56 -7.16
C ALA A 8 -11.00 6.83 -6.32
N THR A 9 -9.74 7.27 -6.27
CA THR A 9 -9.17 8.24 -5.32
C THR A 9 -8.77 7.56 -4.01
N ILE A 10 -7.54 7.80 -3.51
CA ILE A 10 -7.09 7.32 -2.21
C ILE A 10 -8.17 7.69 -1.19
N ALA A 11 -9.00 6.73 -0.80
CA ALA A 11 -10.11 7.03 0.08
C ALA A 11 -9.49 7.55 1.37
N PRO A 12 -9.98 8.68 1.94
CA PRO A 12 -9.42 9.22 3.19
C PRO A 12 -9.33 8.17 4.31
N SER A 13 -10.22 7.17 4.27
CA SER A 13 -10.21 5.98 5.13
C SER A 13 -8.97 5.10 4.96
N LEU A 14 -8.49 4.91 3.73
CA LEU A 14 -7.32 4.08 3.42
C LEU A 14 -6.02 4.76 3.86
N THR A 15 -5.84 6.05 3.55
CA THR A 15 -4.70 6.84 4.07
C THR A 15 -4.67 6.79 5.58
N LYS A 16 -5.82 7.01 6.23
CA LYS A 16 -5.92 6.92 7.68
C LYS A 16 -5.53 5.54 8.21
N ALA A 17 -5.97 4.47 7.55
CA ALA A 17 -5.60 3.11 7.93
C ALA A 17 -4.09 2.83 7.78
N ILE A 18 -3.44 3.40 6.76
CA ILE A 18 -1.98 3.31 6.57
C ILE A 18 -1.25 4.03 7.72
N ILE A 19 -1.70 5.25 8.06
CA ILE A 19 -1.11 6.06 9.13
C ILE A 19 -1.29 5.41 10.51
N GLU A 20 -2.46 4.82 10.79
CA GLU A 20 -2.76 4.18 12.08
C GLU A 20 -2.18 2.76 12.21
N SER A 21 -1.77 2.15 11.10
CA SER A 21 -1.13 0.83 11.11
C SER A 21 0.30 0.91 11.63
N ARG A 22 0.83 -0.23 12.09
CA ARG A 22 2.24 -0.40 12.49
C ARG A 22 3.08 -1.13 11.44
N ILE A 23 2.40 -1.87 10.56
CA ILE A 23 3.04 -2.77 9.58
C ILE A 23 2.27 -2.71 8.26
N SER A 24 2.99 -2.56 7.15
CA SER A 24 2.45 -2.70 5.80
C SER A 24 3.12 -3.85 5.06
N ILE A 25 2.32 -4.67 4.38
CA ILE A 25 2.79 -5.74 3.50
C ILE A 25 2.52 -5.32 2.06
N VAL A 26 3.56 -5.04 1.31
CA VAL A 26 3.48 -4.63 -0.10
C VAL A 26 3.70 -5.86 -0.98
N ILE A 27 2.70 -6.20 -1.79
CA ILE A 27 2.80 -7.28 -2.78
C ILE A 27 3.18 -6.67 -4.13
N LEU A 28 4.44 -6.84 -4.51
CA LEU A 28 4.93 -6.35 -5.80
C LEU A 28 4.52 -7.32 -6.90
N SER A 29 3.62 -6.85 -7.78
CA SER A 29 3.23 -7.52 -9.01
C SER A 29 3.39 -6.56 -10.18
N GLN A 30 3.34 -7.08 -11.41
CA GLN A 30 3.33 -6.23 -12.61
C GLN A 30 2.14 -5.26 -12.60
N LYS A 31 0.97 -5.70 -12.11
CA LYS A 31 -0.23 -4.87 -11.97
C LYS A 31 -0.02 -3.72 -10.98
N TYR A 32 0.66 -3.99 -9.88
CA TYR A 32 1.03 -2.98 -8.88
C TYR A 32 1.94 -1.92 -9.49
N ALA A 33 3.01 -2.34 -10.19
CA ALA A 33 3.96 -1.42 -10.82
C ALA A 33 3.35 -0.60 -11.96
N SER A 34 2.30 -1.11 -12.62
CA SER A 34 1.57 -0.39 -13.69
C SER A 34 0.44 0.52 -13.20
N SER A 35 0.11 0.48 -11.91
CA SER A 35 -1.01 1.22 -11.33
C SER A 35 -0.50 2.46 -10.60
N GLY A 36 -0.78 3.65 -11.13
CA GLY A 36 -0.44 4.92 -10.45
C GLY A 36 -1.00 4.99 -9.03
N TRP A 37 -2.21 4.46 -8.83
CA TRP A 37 -2.84 4.36 -7.51
C TRP A 37 -2.04 3.51 -6.52
N CYS A 38 -1.53 2.34 -6.95
CA CYS A 38 -0.69 1.50 -6.10
C CYS A 38 0.62 2.19 -5.73
N LEU A 39 1.16 3.00 -6.63
CA LEU A 39 2.38 3.78 -6.37
C LEU A 39 2.11 4.94 -5.39
N ASP A 40 0.93 5.57 -5.46
CA ASP A 40 0.54 6.59 -4.48
C ASP A 40 0.39 5.99 -3.06
N GLU A 41 -0.21 4.80 -2.94
CA GLU A 41 -0.24 4.06 -1.67
C GLU A 41 1.17 3.75 -1.15
N LEU A 42 2.09 3.36 -2.05
CA LEU A 42 3.47 3.09 -1.69
C LEU A 42 4.16 4.32 -1.10
N VAL A 43 3.91 5.50 -1.67
CA VAL A 43 4.46 6.76 -1.16
C VAL A 43 4.01 6.99 0.28
N GLU A 44 2.71 6.89 0.57
CA GLU A 44 2.18 7.08 1.94
C GLU A 44 2.79 6.08 2.95
N ILE A 45 2.92 4.81 2.54
CA ILE A 45 3.55 3.78 3.36
C ILE A 45 5.01 4.12 3.66
N LEU A 46 5.76 4.64 2.67
CA LEU A 46 7.16 5.01 2.83
C LEU A 46 7.33 6.28 3.67
N GLU A 47 6.40 7.23 3.59
CA GLU A 47 6.31 8.37 4.51
C GLU A 47 6.14 7.91 5.95
N CYS A 48 5.18 6.99 6.20
CA CYS A 48 4.95 6.41 7.52
C CYS A 48 6.18 5.66 8.07
N LYS A 49 6.87 4.91 7.20
CA LYS A 49 8.13 4.24 7.55
C LYS A 49 9.20 5.24 8.01
N ARG A 50 9.33 6.35 7.30
CA ARG A 50 10.33 7.39 7.60
C ARG A 50 9.98 8.18 8.86
N ALA A 51 8.72 8.56 9.05
CA ALA A 51 8.29 9.44 10.12
C ALA A 51 8.01 8.72 11.45
N MET A 52 7.51 7.48 11.40
CA MET A 52 6.93 6.79 12.56
C MET A 52 7.57 5.43 12.88
N GLY A 53 8.61 5.03 12.12
CA GLY A 53 9.23 3.71 12.29
C GLY A 53 8.34 2.54 11.83
N HIS A 54 7.37 2.82 10.96
CA HIS A 54 6.46 1.84 10.39
C HIS A 54 7.22 0.69 9.71
N LYS A 55 6.85 -0.56 10.01
CA LYS A 55 7.54 -1.71 9.41
C LYS A 55 6.96 -2.02 8.04
N VAL A 56 7.80 -2.07 7.02
CA VAL A 56 7.38 -2.43 5.66
C VAL A 56 7.99 -3.76 5.26
N ILE A 57 7.14 -4.71 4.89
CA ILE A 57 7.53 -6.02 4.37
C ILE A 57 7.16 -6.05 2.90
N VAL A 58 8.12 -6.32 2.04
CA VAL A 58 7.90 -6.43 0.60
C VAL A 58 7.92 -7.90 0.23
N ARG A 59 6.88 -8.38 -0.46
CA ARG A 59 6.85 -9.72 -1.04
C ARG A 59 6.61 -9.62 -2.55
N PRO A 60 7.40 -10.32 -3.37
CA PRO A 60 7.05 -10.48 -4.78
C PRO A 60 5.80 -11.37 -4.89
N ASP A 61 4.96 -11.06 -5.88
CA ASP A 61 3.86 -11.93 -6.28
C ASP A 61 4.43 -13.22 -6.91
N PRO A 62 4.15 -14.42 -6.36
CA PRO A 62 4.68 -15.68 -6.89
C PRO A 62 4.01 -16.11 -8.21
N GLY A 63 2.96 -15.43 -8.66
CA GLY A 63 2.17 -15.79 -9.83
C GLY A 63 2.62 -15.15 -11.16
N LEU A 64 3.92 -15.18 -11.46
CA LEU A 64 4.43 -14.99 -12.83
C LEU A 64 4.60 -16.35 -13.52
#